data_AF-X1V7B3-F1
#
_entry.id   AF-X1V7B3-F1
#
_cell.length_a   1.000
_cell.length_b   1.000
_cell.length_c   1.000
_cell.angle_alpha   90.00
_cell.angle_beta   90.00
_cell.angle_gamma   90.00
#
_symmetry.space_group_name_H-M   'P 1'
#
loop_
_entity.id
_entity.type
_entity.pdbx_description
1 polymer ?
#
loop_
_entity_poly.entity_id
_entity_poly.type
_entity_poly.pdbx_seq_one_letter_code
_entity_poly.pdbx_strand_id
1 'polypeptide(L)'
;MVLSNLRVFDIGDWVGEELPRSLVSLKVRMCDRFNPEAWPPNLARLAVNECDLFNPAIWPSELRTLEVYNCEDFDPVAWPVKLNRLNVLSEKTLDRVTWPVGLTKLEVGNWDCFNLRTWPPNLLTFTVRFCEQFSPVSWPTGLVGMLVDNCEI
;
A
#
# COMPACT_ATOMS: atom_id res chain seq x y z
N MET A 1 -14.39 15.90 -14.16
CA MET A 1 -15.14 14.63 -14.03
C MET A 1 -14.55 13.65 -15.04
N VAL A 2 -13.62 12.79 -14.63
CA VAL A 2 -13.08 11.69 -15.47
C VAL A 2 -12.92 10.47 -14.56
N LEU A 3 -14.00 9.69 -14.43
CA LEU A 3 -14.06 8.43 -13.68
C LEU A 3 -13.89 7.22 -14.61
N SER A 4 -13.11 7.31 -15.68
CA SER A 4 -13.17 6.29 -16.75
C SER A 4 -12.16 5.14 -16.65
N ASN A 5 -11.23 5.11 -15.68
CA ASN A 5 -10.19 4.07 -15.62
C ASN A 5 -10.01 3.41 -14.23
N LEU A 6 -10.95 3.58 -13.30
CA LEU A 6 -10.96 2.81 -12.05
C LEU A 6 -11.82 1.56 -12.25
N ARG A 7 -11.25 0.39 -12.04
CA ARG A 7 -12.00 -0.86 -11.89
C ARG A 7 -11.85 -1.33 -10.45
N VAL A 8 -12.97 -1.73 -9.85
CA VAL A 8 -13.01 -2.40 -8.57
C VAL A 8 -13.41 -3.83 -8.85
N PHE A 9 -12.59 -4.78 -8.41
CA PHE A 9 -12.92 -6.19 -8.43
C PHE A 9 -13.14 -6.63 -7.00
N ASP A 10 -14.33 -7.13 -6.73
CA ASP A 10 -14.52 -8.03 -5.61
C ASP A 10 -14.05 -9.43 -6.04
N ILE A 11 -13.49 -10.23 -5.14
CA ILE A 11 -13.10 -11.60 -5.49
C ILE A 11 -14.29 -12.42 -6.01
N GLY A 12 -15.49 -12.13 -5.52
CA GLY A 12 -16.72 -12.74 -6.03
C GLY A 12 -16.94 -12.48 -7.52
N ASP A 13 -16.39 -11.38 -8.04
CA ASP A 13 -16.50 -10.96 -9.43
C ASP A 13 -15.29 -11.40 -10.28
N TRP A 14 -14.20 -11.89 -9.67
CA TRP A 14 -13.02 -12.34 -10.43
C TRP A 14 -13.24 -13.74 -11.01
N VAL A 15 -13.46 -13.80 -12.32
CA VAL A 15 -13.66 -15.06 -13.06
C VAL A 15 -12.50 -15.40 -14.00
N GLY A 16 -11.30 -14.85 -13.73
CA GLY A 16 -10.11 -15.07 -14.56
C GLY A 16 -10.10 -14.25 -15.86
N GLU A 17 -10.84 -13.14 -15.90
CA GLU A 17 -10.90 -12.27 -17.08
C GLU A 17 -9.61 -11.46 -17.28
N GLU A 18 -9.29 -11.17 -18.53
CA GLU A 18 -8.22 -10.22 -18.86
C GLU A 18 -8.59 -8.81 -18.35
N LEU A 19 -7.68 -8.21 -17.60
CA LEU A 19 -7.83 -6.82 -17.17
C LEU A 19 -7.70 -5.86 -18.37
N PRO A 20 -8.54 -4.80 -18.46
CA PRO A 20 -8.44 -3.84 -19.55
C PRO A 20 -7.05 -3.21 -19.63
N ARG A 21 -6.43 -3.22 -20.82
CA ARG A 21 -5.07 -2.66 -21.02
C ARG A 21 -4.98 -1.14 -20.74
N SER A 22 -6.11 -0.43 -20.80
CA SER A 22 -6.22 1.00 -20.50
C SER A 22 -6.30 1.30 -19.00
N LEU A 23 -6.33 0.27 -18.14
CA LEU A 23 -6.50 0.46 -16.71
C LEU A 23 -5.30 1.21 -16.11
N VAL A 24 -5.62 2.25 -15.35
CA VAL A 24 -4.62 3.09 -14.65
C VAL A 24 -4.73 2.91 -13.13
N SER A 25 -5.93 2.56 -12.65
CA SER A 25 -6.22 2.35 -11.24
C SER A 25 -7.04 1.08 -11.05
N LEU A 26 -6.62 0.25 -10.11
CA LEU A 26 -7.27 -1.01 -9.77
C LEU A 26 -7.48 -1.08 -8.27
N LYS A 27 -8.68 -1.45 -7.85
CA LYS A 27 -8.96 -1.86 -6.48
C LYS A 27 -9.38 -3.32 -6.50
N VAL A 28 -8.78 -4.11 -5.63
CA VAL A 28 -9.11 -5.52 -5.42
C VAL A 28 -9.54 -5.68 -3.97
N ARG A 29 -10.59 -6.46 -3.74
CA ARG A 29 -11.02 -6.85 -2.40
C ARG A 29 -10.99 -8.37 -2.25
N MET A 30 -10.75 -8.85 -1.02
CA MET A 30 -10.84 -10.26 -0.67
C MET A 30 -9.93 -11.15 -1.54
N CYS A 31 -8.65 -10.81 -1.74
CA CYS A 31 -7.85 -11.18 -2.92
C CYS A 31 -7.43 -12.66 -3.11
N ASP A 32 -7.89 -13.63 -2.32
CA ASP A 32 -7.38 -15.03 -2.33
C ASP A 32 -7.36 -15.74 -3.69
N ARG A 33 -8.23 -15.36 -4.63
CA ARG A 33 -8.33 -15.91 -5.99
C ARG A 33 -7.91 -14.91 -7.07
N PHE A 34 -7.54 -13.70 -6.68
CA PHE A 34 -7.11 -12.68 -7.61
C PHE A 34 -5.67 -12.96 -8.04
N ASN A 35 -5.52 -13.54 -9.23
CA ASN A 35 -4.22 -13.88 -9.80
C ASN A 35 -4.25 -13.61 -11.32
N PRO A 36 -4.09 -12.34 -11.75
CA PRO A 36 -4.08 -12.01 -13.16
C PRO A 36 -2.84 -12.58 -13.84
N GLU A 37 -3.01 -13.19 -15.02
CA GLU A 37 -1.88 -13.68 -15.84
C GLU A 37 -0.93 -12.55 -16.25
N ALA A 38 -1.46 -11.34 -16.44
CA ALA A 38 -0.70 -10.15 -16.73
C ALA A 38 -1.34 -8.90 -16.12
N TRP A 39 -0.49 -8.01 -15.59
CA TRP A 39 -0.94 -6.69 -15.15
C TRP A 39 -1.14 -5.75 -16.35
N PRO A 40 -2.13 -4.83 -16.28
CA PRO A 40 -2.26 -3.79 -17.28
C PRO A 40 -1.00 -2.92 -17.37
N PRO A 41 -0.50 -2.63 -18.58
CA PRO A 41 0.80 -1.97 -18.76
C PRO A 41 0.84 -0.54 -18.21
N ASN A 42 -0.32 0.11 -18.05
CA ASN A 42 -0.43 1.48 -17.55
C ASN A 42 -0.91 1.55 -16.09
N LEU A 43 -0.96 0.41 -15.39
CA LEU A 43 -1.47 0.37 -14.02
C LEU A 43 -0.53 1.12 -13.08
N ALA A 44 -0.94 2.32 -12.67
CA ALA A 44 -0.15 3.20 -11.83
C ALA A 44 -0.58 3.18 -10.35
N ARG A 45 -1.79 2.69 -10.07
CA ARG A 45 -2.37 2.61 -8.73
C ARG A 45 -3.01 1.25 -8.50
N LEU A 46 -2.68 0.64 -7.37
CA LEU A 46 -3.26 -0.62 -6.91
C LEU A 46 -3.68 -0.45 -5.45
N ALA A 47 -4.94 -0.73 -5.17
CA ALA A 47 -5.47 -0.83 -3.82
C ALA A 47 -5.88 -2.27 -3.56
N VAL A 48 -5.39 -2.87 -2.49
CA VAL A 48 -5.82 -4.19 -2.00
C VAL A 48 -6.47 -4.02 -0.64
N ASN A 49 -7.59 -4.70 -0.44
CA ASN A 49 -8.41 -4.54 0.74
C ASN A 49 -8.91 -5.90 1.22
N GLU A 50 -8.69 -6.26 2.49
CA GLU A 50 -9.05 -7.59 3.01
C GLU A 50 -8.28 -8.69 2.24
N CYS A 51 -6.96 -8.54 2.12
CA CYS A 51 -6.11 -9.34 1.25
C CYS A 51 -4.84 -9.81 1.98
N ASP A 52 -5.01 -10.60 3.04
CA ASP A 52 -3.96 -10.95 4.00
C ASP A 52 -2.73 -11.60 3.37
N LEU A 53 -2.92 -12.38 2.29
CA LEU A 53 -1.83 -13.11 1.62
C LEU A 53 -1.45 -12.52 0.26
N PHE A 54 -1.82 -11.26 -0.02
CA PHE A 54 -1.54 -10.65 -1.31
C PHE A 54 -0.06 -10.35 -1.50
N ASN A 55 0.63 -11.21 -2.25
CA ASN A 55 2.01 -11.04 -2.65
C ASN A 55 2.19 -11.56 -4.08
N PRO A 56 1.99 -10.71 -5.10
CA PRO A 56 2.07 -11.15 -6.48
C PRO A 56 3.52 -11.46 -6.85
N ALA A 57 3.73 -12.55 -7.61
CA ALA A 57 5.07 -12.92 -8.07
C ALA A 57 5.74 -11.84 -8.92
N ILE A 58 4.93 -11.03 -9.61
CA ILE A 58 5.38 -9.88 -10.42
C ILE A 58 4.47 -8.70 -10.08
N TRP A 59 5.06 -7.55 -9.74
CA TRP A 59 4.34 -6.30 -9.56
C TRP A 59 4.09 -5.58 -10.91
N PRO A 60 3.05 -4.75 -11.04
CA PRO A 60 2.85 -3.92 -12.22
C PRO A 60 4.05 -2.97 -12.41
N SER A 61 4.62 -2.94 -13.61
CA SER A 61 5.87 -2.21 -13.89
C SER A 61 5.76 -0.70 -13.70
N GLU A 62 4.56 -0.13 -13.90
CA GLU A 62 4.27 1.30 -13.75
C GLU A 62 3.66 1.66 -12.39
N LEU A 63 3.58 0.72 -11.45
CA LEU A 63 2.94 0.94 -10.16
C LEU A 63 3.70 1.99 -9.34
N ARG A 64 3.04 3.11 -9.05
CA ARG A 64 3.59 4.24 -8.28
C ARG A 64 2.93 4.40 -6.92
N THR A 65 1.69 3.94 -6.79
CA THR A 65 0.92 4.01 -5.56
C THR A 65 0.36 2.64 -5.23
N LEU A 66 0.70 2.15 -4.04
CA LEU A 66 0.15 0.93 -3.47
C LEU A 66 -0.60 1.30 -2.19
N GLU A 67 -1.82 0.84 -2.09
CA GLU A 67 -2.68 1.03 -0.92
C GLU A 67 -3.08 -0.34 -0.39
N VAL A 68 -2.83 -0.58 0.89
CA VAL A 68 -3.08 -1.83 1.58
C VAL A 68 -4.00 -1.53 2.74
N TYR A 69 -5.18 -2.13 2.73
CA TYR A 69 -6.22 -1.86 3.69
C TYR A 69 -6.69 -3.16 4.33
N ASN A 70 -6.73 -3.23 5.65
CA ASN A 70 -7.22 -4.39 6.38
C ASN A 70 -6.60 -5.71 5.90
N CYS A 71 -5.27 -5.75 5.72
CA CYS A 71 -4.53 -6.96 5.36
C CYS A 71 -3.58 -7.30 6.52
N GLU A 72 -3.89 -8.32 7.30
CA GLU A 72 -3.17 -8.64 8.53
C GLU A 72 -1.74 -9.11 8.28
N ASP A 73 -1.53 -9.91 7.24
CA ASP A 73 -0.25 -10.61 7.00
C ASP A 73 0.46 -10.12 5.71
N PHE A 74 0.25 -8.84 5.35
CA PHE A 74 0.89 -8.23 4.19
C PHE A 74 2.40 -8.02 4.41
N ASP A 75 3.21 -8.99 3.99
CA ASP A 75 4.68 -8.96 4.02
C ASP A 75 5.26 -9.24 2.62
N PRO A 76 5.46 -8.21 1.79
CA PRO A 76 5.93 -8.40 0.43
C PRO A 76 7.42 -8.73 0.40
N VAL A 77 7.76 -9.84 -0.26
CA VAL A 77 9.16 -10.28 -0.45
C VAL A 77 9.94 -9.33 -1.38
N ALA A 78 9.22 -8.59 -2.25
CA ALA A 78 9.77 -7.55 -3.10
C ALA A 78 8.76 -6.42 -3.27
N TRP A 79 9.25 -5.20 -3.49
CA TRP A 79 8.41 -4.03 -3.77
C TRP A 79 8.38 -3.69 -5.26
N PRO A 80 7.33 -2.99 -5.75
CA PRO A 80 7.32 -2.44 -7.10
C PRO A 80 8.46 -1.44 -7.28
N VAL A 81 9.20 -1.58 -8.39
CA VAL A 81 10.42 -0.80 -8.65
C VAL A 81 10.17 0.71 -8.67
N LYS A 82 9.01 1.15 -9.18
CA LYS A 82 8.62 2.56 -9.30
C LYS A 82 7.76 3.08 -8.16
N LEU A 83 7.58 2.28 -7.10
CA LEU A 83 6.73 2.66 -5.98
C LEU A 83 7.30 3.89 -5.28
N ASN A 84 6.51 4.97 -5.23
CA ASN A 84 6.90 6.21 -4.54
C ASN A 84 5.93 6.63 -3.45
N ARG A 85 4.74 6.01 -3.40
CA ARG A 85 3.72 6.18 -2.39
C ARG A 85 3.21 4.83 -1.91
N LEU A 86 3.20 4.65 -0.60
CA LEU A 86 2.69 3.47 0.07
C LEU A 86 1.76 3.91 1.19
N ASN A 87 0.54 3.38 1.18
CA ASN A 87 -0.44 3.61 2.22
C ASN A 87 -0.79 2.25 2.83
N VAL A 88 -0.62 2.08 4.14
CA VAL A 88 -0.94 0.84 4.85
C VAL A 88 -1.81 1.16 6.05
N LEU A 89 -3.11 0.87 5.97
CA LEU A 89 -4.02 0.95 7.12
C LEU A 89 -4.46 -0.46 7.50
N SER A 90 -3.86 -1.07 8.51
CA SER A 90 -4.11 -2.48 8.89
C SER A 90 -3.76 -2.72 10.35
N GLU A 91 -4.38 -3.73 10.97
CA GLU A 91 -4.29 -3.97 12.42
C GLU A 91 -2.90 -4.36 12.93
N LYS A 92 -2.03 -4.87 12.06
CA LYS A 92 -0.66 -5.23 12.44
C LYS A 92 0.36 -4.23 11.88
N THR A 93 1.36 -3.92 12.71
CA THR A 93 2.49 -3.08 12.33
C THR A 93 3.45 -3.81 11.41
N LEU A 94 3.95 -3.09 10.39
CA LEU A 94 5.08 -3.48 9.54
C LEU A 94 6.39 -3.50 10.35
N ASP A 95 6.64 -4.56 11.11
CA ASP A 95 7.74 -4.62 12.08
C ASP A 95 9.11 -4.94 11.46
N ARG A 96 9.15 -5.58 10.28
CA ARG A 96 10.38 -6.03 9.59
C ARG A 96 10.42 -5.73 8.09
N VAL A 97 9.95 -4.55 7.70
CA VAL A 97 9.93 -4.17 6.29
C VAL A 97 11.27 -3.66 5.78
N THR A 98 11.73 -4.27 4.68
CA THR A 98 12.77 -3.67 3.83
C THR A 98 12.10 -2.68 2.89
N TRP A 99 12.18 -1.39 3.18
CA TRP A 99 11.45 -0.36 2.44
C TRP A 99 11.88 -0.23 0.97
N PRO A 100 10.97 0.15 0.05
CA PRO A 100 11.32 0.46 -1.33
C PRO A 100 12.26 1.67 -1.39
N VAL A 101 13.34 1.58 -2.18
CA VAL A 101 14.33 2.67 -2.31
C VAL A 101 13.69 3.95 -2.86
N GLY A 102 12.72 3.85 -3.76
CA GLY A 102 12.03 4.99 -4.36
C GLY A 102 10.91 5.61 -3.51
N LEU A 103 10.64 5.08 -2.31
CA LEU A 103 9.51 5.50 -1.50
C LEU A 103 9.75 6.88 -0.88
N THR A 104 8.92 7.85 -1.26
CA THR A 104 9.01 9.24 -0.78
C THR A 104 7.83 9.63 0.11
N LYS A 105 6.73 8.88 0.04
CA LYS A 105 5.51 9.13 0.79
C LYS A 105 5.04 7.85 1.45
N LEU A 106 4.91 7.89 2.77
CA LEU A 106 4.42 6.78 3.57
C LEU A 106 3.24 7.26 4.40
N GLU A 107 2.12 6.56 4.28
CA GLU A 107 0.97 6.70 5.15
C GLU A 107 0.78 5.37 5.89
N VAL A 108 0.70 5.42 7.21
CA VAL A 108 0.36 4.25 8.04
C VAL A 108 -0.78 4.59 8.98
N GLY A 109 -1.57 3.62 9.38
CA GLY A 109 -2.64 3.87 10.35
C GLY A 109 -3.30 2.63 10.89
N ASN A 110 -3.69 2.69 12.16
CA ASN A 110 -4.29 1.63 12.96
C ASN A 110 -4.44 2.05 14.43
N TRP A 111 -5.25 1.35 15.22
CA TRP A 111 -5.45 1.58 16.64
C TRP A 111 -4.14 1.41 17.46
N ASP A 112 -3.32 0.37 17.24
CA ASP A 112 -2.06 0.11 17.99
C ASP A 112 -0.76 0.62 17.29
N CYS A 113 -0.87 1.80 16.70
CA CYS A 113 -0.16 2.21 15.48
C CYS A 113 1.37 2.17 15.39
N PHE A 114 2.16 2.25 16.47
CA PHE A 114 3.55 2.68 16.28
C PHE A 114 4.64 1.82 16.94
N ASN A 115 5.09 0.80 16.19
CA ASN A 115 6.34 0.06 16.44
C ASN A 115 7.30 0.06 15.23
N LEU A 116 7.17 1.01 14.29
CA LEU A 116 8.09 1.11 13.15
C LEU A 116 9.52 1.36 13.65
N ARG A 117 10.41 0.39 13.42
CA ARG A 117 11.82 0.46 13.81
C ARG A 117 12.72 1.03 12.73
N THR A 118 12.26 1.03 11.49
CA THR A 118 13.03 1.44 10.31
C THR A 118 12.21 2.37 9.44
N TRP A 119 12.89 3.20 8.65
CA TRP A 119 12.27 4.16 7.75
C TRP A 119 12.72 3.97 6.31
N PRO A 120 11.91 4.36 5.32
CA PRO A 120 12.35 4.42 3.94
C PRO A 120 13.50 5.43 3.78
N PRO A 121 14.54 5.09 3.00
CA PRO A 121 15.76 5.90 2.93
C PRO A 121 15.54 7.30 2.33
N ASN A 122 14.52 7.46 1.48
CA ASN A 122 14.20 8.70 0.79
C ASN A 122 12.84 9.28 1.22
N LEU A 123 12.37 8.96 2.43
CA LEU A 123 11.08 9.42 2.91
C LEU A 123 11.05 10.94 3.09
N LEU A 124 10.12 11.61 2.40
CA LEU A 124 9.94 13.06 2.47
C LEU A 124 8.69 13.44 3.26
N THR A 125 7.60 12.68 3.10
CA THR A 125 6.34 12.96 3.80
C THR A 125 5.82 11.72 4.50
N PHE A 126 5.50 11.87 5.77
CA PHE A 126 4.92 10.82 6.59
C PHE A 126 3.52 11.22 7.05
N THR A 127 2.59 10.28 7.07
CA THR A 127 1.25 10.47 7.63
C THR A 127 0.91 9.31 8.53
N VAL A 128 0.46 9.61 9.74
CA VAL A 128 -0.10 8.62 10.67
C VAL A 128 -1.58 8.90 10.86
N ARG A 129 -2.40 7.85 10.80
CA ARG A 129 -3.85 7.91 10.98
C ARG A 129 -4.35 6.97 12.06
N PHE A 130 -5.41 7.36 12.76
CA PHE A 130 -6.19 6.48 13.63
C PHE A 130 -5.40 5.82 14.77
N CYS A 131 -4.32 6.45 15.23
CA CYS A 131 -3.39 5.92 16.25
C CYS A 131 -3.88 6.22 17.67
N GLU A 132 -4.05 5.21 18.52
CA GLU A 132 -4.36 5.42 19.95
C GLU A 132 -3.12 5.68 20.81
N GLN A 133 -1.97 5.08 20.47
CA GLN A 133 -0.75 5.21 21.28
C GLN A 133 0.49 5.49 20.45
N PHE A 134 1.13 6.62 20.75
CA PHE A 134 2.39 7.01 20.14
C PHE A 134 3.57 6.54 21.00
N SER A 135 4.29 5.49 20.58
CA SER A 135 5.56 5.13 21.21
C SER A 135 6.66 6.14 20.86
N PRO A 136 7.76 6.24 21.63
CA PRO A 136 8.91 7.06 21.25
C PRO A 136 9.58 6.56 19.96
N VAL A 137 9.85 7.47 19.02
CA VAL A 137 10.35 7.13 17.68
C VAL A 137 11.50 8.03 17.28
N SER A 138 12.52 7.44 16.67
CA SER A 138 13.59 8.19 16.01
C SER A 138 13.17 8.50 14.58
N TRP A 139 12.91 9.76 14.29
CA TRP A 139 12.49 10.22 12.96
C TRP A 139 13.62 10.19 11.92
N PRO A 140 13.31 9.96 10.63
CA PRO A 140 14.33 10.01 9.57
C PRO A 140 14.75 11.47 9.31
N THR A 141 16.04 11.69 9.06
CA THR A 141 16.64 13.02 8.91
C THR A 141 16.16 13.81 7.69
N GLY A 142 15.65 13.13 6.66
CA GLY A 142 15.15 13.73 5.42
C GLY A 142 13.66 14.09 5.45
N LEU A 143 12.97 13.90 6.57
CA LEU A 143 11.53 14.14 6.66
C LEU A 143 11.22 15.64 6.54
N VAL A 144 10.43 16.00 5.53
CA VAL A 144 10.01 17.39 5.25
C VAL A 144 8.68 17.71 5.89
N GLY A 145 7.77 16.73 5.97
CA GLY A 145 6.43 16.93 6.49
C GLY A 145 5.91 15.70 7.21
N MET A 146 5.24 15.95 8.33
CA MET A 146 4.52 14.95 9.09
C MET A 146 3.09 15.42 9.30
N LEU A 147 2.14 14.54 9.03
CA LEU A 147 0.73 14.74 9.35
C LEU A 147 0.28 13.68 10.34
N VAL A 148 -0.37 14.12 11.41
CA VAL A 148 -1.00 13.26 12.42
C VAL A 148 -2.49 13.55 12.33
N ASP A 149 -3.29 12.53 12.05
CA ASP A 149 -4.71 12.67 11.75
C ASP A 149 -5.53 11.64 12.54
N ASN A 150 -6.52 12.09 13.31
CA ASN A 150 -7.33 11.23 14.20
C ASN A 150 -6.49 10.32 15.11
N CYS A 151 -5.43 10.86 15.73
CA CYS A 151 -4.59 10.12 16.68
C CYS A 151 -4.76 10.69 18.08
N GLU A 152 -4.81 9.84 19.10
CA GLU A 152 -4.61 10.22 20.49
C GLU A 152 -3.10 10.36 20.71
N ILE A 153 -2.67 11.54 21.20
CA ILE A 153 -1.26 11.93 21.34
C ILE A 153 -0.90 12.12 22.81
#